data_AF-A0AAU3Q2U1-F1
#
_entry.id   AF-A0AAU3Q2U1-F1
#
_cell.length_a   1.000
_cell.length_b   1.000
_cell.length_c   1.000
_cell.angle_alpha   90.00
_cell.angle_beta   90.00
_cell.angle_gamma   90.00
#
_symmetry.space_group_name_H-M   'P 1'
#
loop_
_entity.id
_entity.type
_entity.pdbx_description
1 polymer ?
#
loop_
_entity_poly.entity_id
_entity_poly.type
_entity_poly.pdbx_seq_one_letter_code
_entity_poly.pdbx_strand_id
1 'polypeptide(L)'
;MNAPEPIHDLAHGDLGASRQLSRAIRVLMDTATDPQLKEQLRGVLEGKGSARELMHSEAFNRVLDRTLPAAMQQFADLSEEERQRLAAQGQAELVRLRSEPLEDQRPSDQPTPPPAAQSAPAGNAVIPGTRKPNRDRIVAPTDDDDEDDEHFRDRRQRGWLQ
;
A
#
# COMPACT_ATOMS: atom_id res chain seq x y z
N MET A 1 9.15 -16.22 -2.65
CA MET A 1 8.84 -14.84 -3.08
C MET A 1 7.35 -14.66 -2.88
N ASN A 2 6.92 -13.77 -1.98
CA ASN A 2 5.49 -13.50 -1.81
C ASN A 2 5.06 -12.65 -3.00
N ALA A 3 4.11 -13.15 -3.79
CA ALA A 3 3.49 -12.36 -4.85
C ALA A 3 2.87 -11.10 -4.22
N PRO A 4 2.95 -9.94 -4.88
CA PRO A 4 2.31 -8.74 -4.38
C PRO A 4 0.79 -8.99 -4.28
N GLU A 5 0.19 -8.66 -3.13
CA GLU A 5 -1.26 -8.78 -2.93
C GLU A 5 -1.97 -8.01 -4.07
N PRO A 6 -2.86 -8.65 -4.83
CA PRO A 6 -3.58 -7.97 -5.89
C PRO A 6 -4.42 -6.85 -5.27
N ILE A 7 -4.15 -5.61 -5.63
CA ILE A 7 -4.93 -4.47 -5.18
C ILE A 7 -6.25 -4.50 -5.94
N HIS A 8 -7.35 -4.68 -5.22
CA HIS A 8 -8.66 -4.57 -5.81
C HIS A 8 -9.01 -3.13 -6.11
N ASP A 9 -9.69 -2.95 -7.24
CA ASP A 9 -10.19 -1.64 -7.65
C ASP A 9 -11.36 -1.23 -6.75
N LEU A 10 -11.05 -0.43 -5.73
CA LEU A 10 -12.03 0.12 -4.79
C LEU A 10 -12.57 1.48 -5.26
N ALA A 11 -11.86 2.15 -6.17
CA ALA A 11 -12.11 3.52 -6.58
C ALA A 11 -12.44 3.66 -8.08
N HIS A 12 -12.94 2.59 -8.70
CA HIS A 12 -13.43 2.59 -10.08
C HIS A 12 -12.40 3.11 -11.12
N GLY A 13 -11.16 2.61 -11.01
CA GLY A 13 -10.08 2.85 -11.97
C GLY A 13 -8.99 3.82 -11.48
N ASP A 14 -9.20 4.53 -10.35
CA ASP A 14 -8.12 5.30 -9.74
C ASP A 14 -7.27 4.41 -8.82
N LEU A 15 -6.10 4.02 -9.32
CA LEU A 15 -5.13 3.20 -8.59
C LEU A 15 -4.62 3.87 -7.30
N GLY A 16 -4.39 5.18 -7.33
CA GLY A 16 -3.90 5.94 -6.17
C GLY A 16 -4.97 5.99 -5.06
N ALA A 17 -6.22 6.25 -5.45
CA ALA A 17 -7.35 6.22 -4.54
C ALA A 17 -7.63 4.80 -4.01
N SER A 18 -7.57 3.76 -4.85
CA SER A 18 -7.76 2.37 -4.43
C SER A 18 -6.71 1.94 -3.40
N ARG A 19 -5.46 2.37 -3.57
CA ARG A 19 -4.37 2.15 -2.61
C ARG A 19 -4.64 2.87 -1.30
N GLN A 20 -5.04 4.14 -1.34
CA GLN A 20 -5.33 4.90 -0.14
C GLN A 20 -6.51 4.31 0.65
N LEU A 21 -7.57 3.92 -0.04
CA LEU A 21 -8.72 3.25 0.56
C LEU A 21 -8.32 1.91 1.19
N SER A 22 -7.50 1.12 0.51
CA SER A 22 -7.00 -0.15 1.06
C SER A 22 -6.20 0.07 2.36
N ARG A 23 -5.34 1.09 2.41
CA ARG A 23 -4.60 1.46 3.63
C ARG A 23 -5.54 1.91 4.75
N ALA A 24 -6.51 2.78 4.43
CA ALA A 24 -7.49 3.26 5.40
C ALA A 24 -8.32 2.10 5.99
N ILE A 25 -8.78 1.16 5.15
CA ILE A 25 -9.53 0.00 5.60
C ILE A 25 -8.68 -0.90 6.52
N ARG A 26 -7.38 -1.10 6.21
CA ARG A 26 -6.48 -1.84 7.10
C ARG A 26 -6.37 -1.19 8.49
N VAL A 27 -6.20 0.14 8.56
CA VAL A 27 -6.18 0.88 9.83
C VAL A 27 -7.51 0.76 10.60
N LEU A 28 -8.64 0.79 9.89
CA LEU A 28 -9.96 0.57 10.50
C LEU A 28 -10.11 -0.86 11.04
N MET A 29 -9.58 -1.88 10.38
CA MET A 29 -9.61 -3.25 10.89
C MET A 29 -8.79 -3.43 12.17
N ASP A 30 -7.66 -2.73 12.28
CA ASP A 30 -6.80 -2.78 13.47
C ASP A 30 -7.49 -2.16 14.69
N THR A 31 -8.27 -1.10 14.47
CA THR A 31 -8.95 -0.34 15.53
C THR A 31 -10.38 -0.82 15.82
N ALA A 32 -11.04 -1.49 14.87
CA ALA A 32 -12.39 -2.00 15.06
C ALA A 32 -12.44 -3.00 16.23
N THR A 33 -13.52 -2.94 17.01
CA THR A 33 -13.79 -3.92 18.09
C THR A 33 -14.91 -4.88 17.70
N ASP A 34 -15.81 -4.46 16.81
CA ASP A 34 -16.91 -5.29 16.31
C ASP A 34 -16.39 -6.34 15.30
N PRO A 35 -16.52 -7.66 15.61
CA PRO A 35 -16.07 -8.72 14.71
C PRO A 35 -16.85 -8.77 13.38
N GLN A 36 -18.13 -8.37 13.37
CA GLN A 36 -18.92 -8.33 12.14
C GLN A 36 -18.37 -7.24 11.20
N LEU A 37 -18.05 -6.07 11.74
CA LEU A 37 -17.46 -4.99 10.97
C LEU A 37 -16.08 -5.38 10.41
N LYS A 38 -15.23 -6.04 11.21
CA LYS A 38 -13.93 -6.53 10.73
C LYS A 38 -14.06 -7.47 9.54
N GLU A 39 -15.00 -8.40 9.60
CA GLU A 39 -15.22 -9.35 8.51
C GLU A 39 -15.71 -8.65 7.24
N GLN A 40 -16.60 -7.66 7.38
CA GLN A 40 -17.04 -6.86 6.23
C GLN A 40 -15.89 -6.06 5.61
N LEU A 41 -15.06 -5.40 6.43
CA LEU A 41 -13.89 -4.65 5.96
C LEU A 41 -12.87 -5.56 5.25
N ARG A 42 -12.64 -6.77 5.78
CA ARG A 42 -11.82 -7.79 5.12
C ARG A 42 -12.43 -8.22 3.79
N GLY A 43 -13.73 -8.46 3.75
CA GLY A 43 -14.44 -8.82 2.51
C GLY A 43 -14.28 -7.77 1.41
N VAL A 44 -14.26 -6.48 1.76
CA VAL A 44 -13.97 -5.40 0.80
C VAL A 44 -12.51 -5.45 0.33
N LEU A 45 -11.55 -5.67 1.22
CA LEU A 45 -10.12 -5.80 0.85
C LEU A 45 -9.82 -7.02 -0.01
N GLU A 46 -10.59 -8.09 0.12
CA GLU A 46 -10.47 -9.33 -0.65
C GLU A 46 -11.35 -9.36 -1.92
N GLY A 47 -12.07 -8.26 -2.20
CA GLY A 47 -12.92 -8.14 -3.39
C GLY A 47 -14.17 -9.03 -3.34
N LYS A 48 -14.48 -9.61 -2.19
CA LYS A 48 -15.71 -10.41 -1.94
C LYS A 48 -16.93 -9.53 -1.65
N GLY A 49 -16.71 -8.25 -1.34
CA GLY A 49 -17.74 -7.24 -1.13
C GLY A 49 -17.31 -5.89 -1.70
N SER A 50 -18.22 -4.93 -1.69
CA SER A 50 -17.96 -3.57 -2.21
C SER A 50 -18.05 -2.49 -1.13
N ALA A 51 -17.38 -1.36 -1.34
CA ALA A 51 -17.54 -0.18 -0.48
C ALA A 51 -19.02 0.27 -0.41
N ARG A 52 -19.78 0.09 -1.49
CA ARG A 52 -21.23 0.38 -1.52
C ARG A 52 -22.00 -0.51 -0.56
N GLU A 53 -21.71 -1.80 -0.54
CA GLU A 53 -22.33 -2.74 0.39
C GLU A 53 -21.96 -2.43 1.84
N LEU A 54 -20.71 -2.05 2.10
CA LEU A 54 -20.27 -1.60 3.42
C LEU A 54 -21.07 -0.37 3.92
N MET A 55 -21.35 0.60 3.05
CA MET A 55 -22.19 1.76 3.40
C MET A 55 -23.63 1.39 3.76
N HIS A 56 -24.12 0.23 3.32
CA HIS A 56 -25.43 -0.28 3.69
C HIS A 56 -25.40 -1.19 4.93
N SER A 57 -24.23 -1.39 5.54
CA SER A 57 -24.10 -2.20 6.75
C SER A 57 -24.54 -1.44 7.99
N GLU A 58 -25.44 -2.06 8.76
CA GLU A 58 -25.84 -1.60 10.10
C GLU A 58 -24.65 -1.47 11.07
N ALA A 59 -23.68 -2.39 11.00
CA ALA A 59 -22.49 -2.33 11.87
C ALA A 59 -21.61 -1.12 11.54
N PHE A 60 -21.44 -0.83 10.25
CA PHE A 60 -20.69 0.33 9.79
C PHE A 60 -21.43 1.64 10.09
N ASN A 61 -22.74 1.70 9.83
CA ASN A 61 -23.55 2.90 10.06
C ASN A 61 -23.59 3.30 11.53
N ARG A 62 -23.67 2.36 12.47
CA ARG A 62 -23.57 2.66 13.91
C ARG A 62 -22.24 3.32 14.29
N VAL A 63 -21.13 2.92 13.66
CA VAL A 63 -19.83 3.56 13.88
C VAL A 63 -19.84 4.96 13.27
N LEU A 64 -20.31 5.08 12.03
CA LEU A 64 -20.37 6.34 11.31
C LEU A 64 -21.22 7.38 12.04
N ASP A 65 -22.40 7.03 12.53
CA ASP A 65 -23.31 7.91 13.27
C ASP A 65 -22.65 8.48 14.54
N ARG A 66 -21.76 7.71 15.16
CA ARG A 66 -21.02 8.13 16.36
C ARG A 66 -19.84 9.04 16.03
N THR A 67 -19.13 8.81 14.92
CA THR A 67 -17.87 9.50 14.61
C THR A 67 -18.04 10.69 13.67
N LEU A 68 -19.00 10.62 12.74
CA LEU A 68 -19.19 11.61 11.69
C LEU A 68 -19.53 13.01 12.23
N PRO A 69 -20.38 13.19 13.26
CA PRO A 69 -20.68 14.53 13.77
C PRO A 69 -19.43 15.26 14.28
N ALA A 70 -18.57 14.58 15.03
CA ALA A 70 -17.32 15.15 15.54
C ALA A 70 -16.35 15.50 14.40
N ALA A 71 -16.23 14.62 13.40
CA ALA A 71 -15.39 14.87 12.23
C ALA A 71 -15.89 16.06 11.38
N MET A 72 -17.21 16.20 11.22
CA MET A 72 -17.81 17.34 10.51
C MET A 72 -17.59 18.65 11.26
N GLN A 73 -17.69 18.64 12.59
CA GLN A 73 -17.38 19.83 13.39
C GLN A 73 -15.92 20.24 13.24
N GLN A 74 -14.99 19.28 13.37
CA GLN A 74 -13.57 19.54 13.16
C GLN A 74 -13.30 20.11 11.77
N PHE A 75 -13.97 19.61 10.74
CA PHE A 75 -13.83 20.13 9.38
C PHE A 75 -14.38 21.55 9.24
N ALA A 76 -15.51 21.86 9.89
CA ALA A 76 -16.11 23.19 9.89
C ALA A 76 -15.24 24.24 10.62
N ASP A 77 -14.50 23.80 11.64
CA ASP A 77 -13.60 24.66 12.41
C ASP A 77 -12.28 24.97 11.67
N LEU A 78 -11.98 24.28 10.56
CA LEU A 78 -10.78 24.55 9.76
C LEU A 78 -10.91 25.86 8.96
N SER A 79 -9.88 26.69 9.03
CA SER A 79 -9.76 27.85 8.15
C SER A 79 -9.70 27.44 6.68
N GLU A 80 -10.04 28.35 5.76
CA GLU A 80 -9.96 28.09 4.32
C GLU A 80 -8.52 27.78 3.88
N GLU A 81 -7.55 28.46 4.45
CA GLU A 81 -6.12 28.25 4.20
C GLU A 81 -5.67 26.84 4.62
N GLU A 82 -6.10 26.39 5.81
CA GLU A 82 -5.81 25.03 6.29
C GLU A 82 -6.50 23.97 5.44
N ARG A 83 -7.77 24.19 5.05
CA ARG A 83 -8.49 23.29 4.14
C ARG A 83 -7.77 23.17 2.80
N GLN A 84 -7.30 24.28 2.23
CA GLN A 84 -6.55 24.27 0.97
C GLN A 84 -5.21 23.54 1.11
N ARG A 85 -4.51 23.73 2.23
CA ARG A 85 -3.25 23.02 2.52
C ARG A 85 -3.47 21.50 2.60
N LEU A 86 -4.52 21.06 3.31
CA LEU A 86 -4.87 19.64 3.44
C LEU A 86 -5.27 19.04 2.09
N ALA A 87 -6.04 19.77 1.27
CA ALA A 87 -6.38 19.33 -0.08
C ALA A 87 -5.14 19.17 -0.96
N ALA A 88 -4.22 20.13 -0.94
CA ALA A 88 -2.96 20.05 -1.68
C ALA A 88 -2.08 18.87 -1.22
N GLN A 89 -2.01 18.64 0.10
CA GLN A 89 -1.30 17.50 0.68
C GLN A 89 -1.91 16.16 0.22
N GLY A 90 -3.23 16.02 0.31
CA GLY A 90 -3.94 14.82 -0.12
C GLY A 90 -3.75 14.55 -1.61
N GLN A 91 -3.78 15.59 -2.44
CA GLN A 91 -3.52 15.46 -3.88
C GLN A 91 -2.09 14.97 -4.17
N ALA A 92 -1.09 15.52 -3.48
CA ALA A 92 0.29 15.08 -3.62
C ALA A 92 0.47 13.61 -3.20
N GLU A 93 -0.20 13.19 -2.12
CA GLU A 93 -0.20 11.80 -1.65
C GLU A 93 -0.83 10.85 -2.68
N LEU A 94 -1.99 11.20 -3.25
CA LEU A 94 -2.63 10.40 -4.31
C LEU A 94 -1.74 10.26 -5.56
N VAL A 95 -1.05 11.32 -5.97
CA VAL A 95 -0.09 11.27 -7.09
C VAL A 95 1.07 10.32 -6.78
N ARG A 96 1.64 10.40 -5.58
CA ARG A 96 2.69 9.48 -5.13
C ARG A 96 2.19 8.04 -5.14
N LEU A 97 1.01 7.80 -4.58
CA LEU A 97 0.39 6.47 -4.51
C LEU A 97 0.10 5.89 -5.88
N ARG A 98 -0.15 6.70 -6.92
CA ARG A 98 -0.30 6.19 -8.28
C ARG A 98 1.02 5.70 -8.88
N SER A 99 2.13 6.27 -8.43
CA SER A 99 3.46 6.09 -9.02
C SER A 99 4.32 5.03 -8.31
N GLU A 100 4.02 4.69 -7.05
CA GLU A 100 4.81 3.71 -6.28
C GLU A 100 4.68 2.26 -6.83
N PRO A 101 5.75 1.46 -6.85
CA PRO A 101 5.68 0.03 -7.08
C PRO A 101 4.92 -0.70 -5.95
N LEU A 102 4.28 -1.84 -6.24
CA LEU A 102 3.48 -2.60 -5.25
C LEU A 102 4.31 -3.15 -4.07
N GLU A 103 5.63 -3.27 -4.22
CA GLU A 103 6.49 -4.00 -3.27
C GLU A 103 6.85 -3.21 -2.00
N ASP A 104 6.78 -1.87 -2.02
CA ASP A 104 7.16 -1.01 -0.88
C ASP A 104 5.99 -0.71 0.08
N GLN A 105 4.82 -1.33 -0.09
CA GLN A 105 3.62 -1.03 0.69
C GLN A 105 3.52 -1.75 2.04
N ARG A 106 4.65 -2.20 2.61
CA ARG A 106 4.65 -2.52 4.04
C ARG A 106 4.30 -1.23 4.79
N PRO A 107 3.44 -1.27 5.82
CA PRO A 107 3.17 -0.09 6.62
C PRO A 107 4.50 0.43 7.12
N SER A 108 4.96 1.53 6.53
CA SER A 108 6.03 2.30 7.12
C SER A 108 5.39 2.88 8.36
N ASP A 109 5.75 2.35 9.52
CA ASP A 109 5.61 3.05 10.79
C ASP A 109 5.99 4.50 10.52
N GLN A 110 5.01 5.39 10.47
CA GLN A 110 5.31 6.81 10.50
C GLN A 110 6.12 7.02 11.79
N PRO A 111 7.32 7.61 11.72
CA PRO A 111 8.06 7.92 12.91
C PRO A 111 7.25 8.95 13.69
N THR A 112 6.73 8.55 14.84
CA THR A 112 6.40 9.47 15.92
C THR A 112 7.55 10.47 16.05
N PRO A 113 7.28 11.79 16.15
CA PRO A 113 8.35 12.76 16.33
C PRO A 113 9.12 12.39 17.61
N PRO A 114 10.45 12.14 17.54
CA PRO A 114 11.19 11.73 18.70
C PRO A 114 11.32 12.90 19.68
N PRO A 115 11.12 12.69 21.00
CA PRO A 115 11.55 13.66 21.99
C PRO A 115 13.08 13.79 21.90
N ALA A 116 13.55 15.03 22.01
CA ALA A 116 14.95 15.39 21.87
C ALA A 116 15.89 14.65 22.84
N ALA A 117 17.12 14.48 22.35
CA ALA A 117 18.39 14.26 23.04
C ALA A 117 18.74 12.82 23.50
N GLN A 118 19.70 12.21 22.80
CA GLN A 118 21.10 12.14 23.26
C GLN A 118 22.03 11.49 22.22
N SER A 119 23.29 11.92 22.24
CA SER A 119 24.31 11.72 21.21
C SER A 119 25.13 10.42 21.34
N ALA A 120 25.62 9.95 20.17
CA ALA A 120 26.88 9.22 19.89
C ALA A 120 26.97 7.68 20.11
N PRO A 121 27.96 6.97 19.50
CA PRO A 121 28.56 7.11 18.16
C PRO A 121 28.60 5.77 17.34
N ALA A 122 29.11 5.88 16.12
CA ALA A 122 29.32 4.80 15.14
C ALA A 122 30.14 3.60 15.65
N GLY A 123 29.80 2.39 15.17
CA GLY A 123 30.57 1.18 15.38
C GLY A 123 30.14 0.05 14.44
N ASN A 124 30.79 -0.03 13.28
CA ASN A 124 30.67 -1.14 12.34
C ASN A 124 31.36 -2.38 12.97
N ALA A 125 30.59 -3.26 13.62
CA ALA A 125 31.11 -4.50 14.19
C ALA A 125 30.63 -5.70 13.35
N VAL A 126 31.44 -6.08 12.38
CA VAL A 126 31.32 -7.36 11.66
C VAL A 126 31.70 -8.48 12.63
N ILE A 127 30.74 -9.33 12.99
CA ILE A 127 30.98 -10.50 13.84
C ILE A 127 31.64 -11.60 13.00
N PRO A 128 32.88 -12.04 13.31
CA PRO A 128 33.51 -13.16 12.62
C PRO A 128 32.92 -14.48 13.14
N GLY A 129 32.40 -15.34 12.25
CA GLY A 129 32.10 -16.74 12.60
C GLY A 129 30.71 -17.30 12.23
N THR A 130 29.83 -16.55 11.56
CA THR A 130 28.46 -17.03 11.23
C THR A 130 28.19 -17.29 9.74
N ARG A 131 29.22 -17.42 8.89
CA ARG A 131 29.03 -17.78 7.48
C ARG A 131 29.02 -19.31 7.30
N LYS A 132 27.85 -19.89 7.01
CA LYS A 132 27.71 -21.27 6.49
C LYS A 132 28.44 -21.40 5.13
N PRO A 133 29.09 -22.55 4.83
CA PRO A 133 29.99 -22.69 3.68
C PRO A 133 29.30 -22.94 2.32
N ASN A 134 27.97 -22.97 2.22
CA ASN A 134 27.28 -23.25 0.94
C ASN A 134 26.95 -21.97 0.15
N ARG A 135 27.93 -21.07 0.03
CA ARG A 135 27.90 -19.99 -0.95
C ARG A 135 29.00 -20.31 -1.95
N ASP A 136 28.62 -20.99 -3.02
CA ASP A 136 29.04 -20.75 -4.40
C ASP A 136 28.63 -21.91 -5.30
N ARG A 137 27.54 -21.69 -6.05
CA ARG A 137 27.50 -22.03 -7.48
C ARG A 137 26.58 -21.03 -8.15
N ILE A 138 27.15 -19.89 -8.54
CA ILE A 138 26.52 -19.04 -9.55
C ILE A 138 26.55 -19.89 -10.81
N VAL A 139 25.39 -20.46 -11.17
CA VAL A 139 25.17 -20.94 -12.53
C VAL A 139 25.14 -19.67 -13.36
N ALA A 140 26.25 -19.37 -14.03
CA ALA A 140 26.22 -18.42 -15.13
C ALA A 140 25.13 -18.88 -16.11
N PRO A 141 24.34 -17.98 -16.71
CA PRO A 141 23.44 -18.38 -17.78
C PRO A 141 24.26 -19.16 -18.79
N THR A 142 23.93 -20.43 -18.98
CA THR A 142 24.40 -21.17 -20.15
C THR A 142 23.91 -20.36 -21.35
N ASP A 143 24.76 -20.19 -22.37
CA ASP A 143 24.42 -19.56 -23.65
C ASP A 143 23.39 -20.42 -24.43
N ASP A 144 22.23 -20.65 -23.84
CA ASP A 144 21.05 -21.16 -24.51
C ASP A 144 20.14 -19.95 -24.72
N ASP A 145 19.98 -19.55 -25.98
CA ASP A 145 18.95 -18.58 -26.39
C ASP A 145 17.62 -19.06 -25.80
N ASP A 146 17.10 -18.39 -24.76
CA ASP A 146 15.81 -18.73 -24.17
C ASP A 146 14.72 -18.64 -25.26
N GLU A 147 13.69 -19.52 -25.23
CA GLU A 147 12.57 -19.53 -26.19
C GLU A 147 11.93 -18.14 -26.39
N ASP A 148 12.01 -17.30 -25.36
CA ASP A 148 11.56 -15.92 -25.39
C ASP A 148 12.35 -15.05 -26.40
N ASP A 149 13.67 -15.23 -26.50
CA ASP A 149 14.51 -14.48 -27.45
C ASP A 149 14.21 -14.86 -28.90
N GLU A 150 13.91 -16.13 -29.18
CA GLU A 150 13.42 -16.56 -30.49
C GLU A 150 12.05 -15.94 -30.81
N HIS A 151 11.14 -15.90 -29.82
CA HIS A 151 9.82 -15.29 -30.00
C HIS A 151 9.92 -13.82 -30.41
N PHE A 152 10.83 -13.04 -29.80
CA PHE A 152 11.01 -11.62 -30.13
C PHE A 152 11.75 -11.40 -31.46
N ARG A 153 12.60 -12.33 -31.89
CA ARG A 153 13.25 -12.28 -33.23
C ARG A 153 12.22 -12.55 -34.34
N ASP A 154 11.37 -13.57 -34.20
CA ASP A 154 10.33 -13.91 -35.19
C ASP A 154 9.36 -12.74 -35.41
N ARG A 155 8.92 -12.06 -34.35
CA ARG A 155 8.01 -10.90 -34.47
C ARG A 155 8.67 -9.68 -35.09
N ARG A 156 9.97 -9.45 -34.85
CA ARG A 156 10.75 -8.41 -35.53
C ARG A 156 10.89 -8.73 -37.02
N GLN A 157 11.14 -9.99 -37.39
CA GLN A 157 11.22 -10.40 -38.80
C GLN A 157 9.86 -10.30 -39.53
N ARG A 158 8.75 -10.56 -38.83
CA ARG A 158 7.41 -10.43 -39.41
C ARG A 158 6.89 -8.99 -39.49
N GLY A 159 7.64 -8.00 -38.98
CA GLY A 159 7.28 -6.59 -39.02
C GLY A 159 6.18 -6.18 -38.03
N TRP A 160 5.95 -6.97 -36.98
CA TRP A 160 4.95 -6.69 -35.94
C TRP A 160 5.49 -5.84 -34.79
N LEU A 161 6.82 -5.77 -34.63
CA LEU A 161 7.52 -4.85 -33.74
C LEU A 161 8.37 -3.91 -34.61
N GLN A 162 8.07 -2.61 -34.54
CA GLN A 162 8.89 -1.53 -35.07
C GLN A 162 9.53 -0.77 -33.91
#